data_AF-A0A5C3PI81-F1
#
_entry.id   AF-A0A5C3PI81-F1
#
_cell.length_a   1.000
_cell.length_b   1.000
_cell.length_c   1.000
_cell.angle_alpha   90.00
_cell.angle_beta   90.00
_cell.angle_gamma   90.00
#
_symmetry.space_group_name_H-M   'P 1'
#
loop_
_entity.id
_entity.type
_entity.pdbx_description
1 polymer ?
#
loop_
_entity_poly.entity_id
_entity_poly.type
_entity_poly.pdbx_seq_one_letter_code
_entity_poly.pdbx_strand_id
1 'polypeptide(L)'
;MAFRRDAFHDAYECGSQCRKCVPGVARYLANNPTENLAATHAGSILELAARCATGCAAPLRPDAALLFTDIVLKRNRAHEQIRSRLPISDKDHVHAHAAASLASLIKYRLKPTAGSLLAYLEDADLLHAVTDADTAIDNGFRFAGAFEVAAVVLQLGEAHAQDVRGGARFGKYKQLWRAYDVRQRILEKMRHAPSRYTCAEPSCGFRSLKAHQFRRCAGSCSPEVKPGYCSRACQRKDWERHKAVCEP
;
A
#
# COMPACT_ATOMS: atom_id res chain seq x y z
N MET A 1 -10.81 -11.78 -8.45
CA MET A 1 -11.13 -11.28 -7.09
C MET A 1 -11.51 -9.81 -7.22
N ALA A 2 -12.79 -9.47 -7.08
CA ALA A 2 -13.25 -8.08 -7.16
C ALA A 2 -12.97 -7.39 -5.81
N PHE A 3 -11.98 -6.50 -5.78
CA PHE A 3 -11.66 -5.69 -4.61
C PHE A 3 -12.84 -4.75 -4.32
N ARG A 4 -13.50 -4.91 -3.16
CA ARG A 4 -14.63 -4.05 -2.77
C ARG A 4 -14.12 -2.85 -1.97
N ARG A 5 -14.81 -1.71 -2.11
CA ARG A 5 -14.58 -0.42 -1.43
C ARG A 5 -14.46 -0.46 0.11
N ASP A 6 -14.61 -1.60 0.78
CA ASP A 6 -14.51 -1.72 2.25
C ASP A 6 -13.45 -2.74 2.71
N ALA A 7 -12.74 -3.36 1.75
CA ALA A 7 -11.69 -4.33 2.02
C ALA A 7 -10.32 -3.63 2.09
N PHE A 8 -9.50 -4.05 3.03
CA PHE A 8 -8.10 -3.64 3.14
C PHE A 8 -7.23 -4.87 2.98
N HIS A 9 -6.22 -4.76 2.13
CA HIS A 9 -5.15 -5.74 2.01
C HIS A 9 -3.85 -5.06 2.43
N ASP A 10 -3.22 -5.56 3.48
CA ASP A 10 -1.85 -5.19 3.83
C ASP A 10 -0.90 -5.86 2.82
N ALA A 11 -0.92 -5.38 1.57
CA ALA A 11 -0.17 -5.96 0.45
C ALA A 11 1.37 -5.86 0.58
N TYR A 12 1.87 -5.38 1.72
CA TYR A 12 3.30 -5.13 1.96
C TYR A 12 3.82 -5.67 3.30
N GLU A 13 3.12 -6.56 4.00
CA GLU A 13 3.76 -7.42 5.01
C GLU A 13 4.54 -8.54 4.31
N CYS A 14 5.63 -8.16 3.65
CA CYS A 14 6.62 -9.05 3.07
C CYS A 14 7.32 -9.77 4.25
N GLY A 15 6.82 -10.97 4.58
CA GLY A 15 7.42 -11.83 5.61
C GLY A 15 8.88 -12.19 5.30
N SER A 16 9.55 -12.84 6.25
CA SER A 16 10.98 -13.18 6.19
C SER A 16 11.44 -13.96 4.94
N GLN A 17 10.52 -14.54 4.17
CA GLN A 17 10.79 -15.35 2.97
C GLN A 17 10.93 -14.55 1.66
N CYS A 18 10.63 -13.25 1.67
CA CYS A 18 10.57 -12.37 0.51
C CYS A 18 11.96 -12.01 -0.10
N ARG A 19 13.06 -12.51 0.48
CA ARG A 19 14.46 -12.20 0.09
C ARG A 19 15.02 -13.03 -1.08
N LYS A 20 14.24 -13.88 -1.74
CA LYS A 20 14.74 -14.83 -2.77
C LYS A 20 14.58 -14.36 -4.23
N CYS A 21 14.72 -13.08 -4.52
CA CYS A 21 14.87 -12.62 -5.91
C CYS A 21 16.32 -12.17 -6.15
N VAL A 22 16.89 -12.64 -7.26
CA VAL A 22 18.31 -12.56 -7.64
C VAL A 22 18.86 -11.12 -7.49
N PRO A 23 19.65 -10.84 -6.43
CA PRO A 23 20.07 -9.47 -6.09
C PRO A 23 20.88 -8.77 -7.18
N GLY A 24 21.53 -9.52 -8.07
CA GLY A 24 22.38 -8.98 -9.14
C GLY A 24 21.61 -8.24 -10.24
N VAL A 25 20.54 -8.85 -10.76
CA VAL A 25 19.74 -8.28 -11.87
C VAL A 25 18.99 -7.04 -11.40
N ALA A 26 18.36 -7.09 -10.22
CA ALA A 26 17.67 -5.94 -9.64
C ALA A 26 18.63 -4.77 -9.37
N ARG A 27 19.85 -5.03 -8.88
CA ARG A 27 20.87 -4.01 -8.65
C ARG A 27 21.37 -3.38 -9.95
N TYR A 28 21.60 -4.19 -10.98
CA TYR A 28 22.05 -3.70 -12.28
C TYR A 28 20.96 -2.85 -12.97
N LEU A 29 19.70 -3.29 -12.96
CA LEU A 29 18.58 -2.52 -13.53
C LEU A 29 18.33 -1.21 -12.77
N ALA A 30 18.44 -1.23 -11.44
CA ALA A 30 18.34 -0.01 -10.63
C ALA A 30 19.46 1.00 -10.94
N ASN A 31 20.64 0.51 -11.34
CA ASN A 31 21.78 1.36 -11.66
C ASN A 31 21.81 1.85 -13.10
N ASN A 32 21.14 1.13 -14.01
CA ASN A 32 21.09 1.44 -15.44
C ASN A 32 19.62 1.48 -15.93
N PRO A 33 18.78 2.37 -15.37
CA PRO A 33 17.33 2.37 -15.60
C PRO A 33 16.94 2.61 -17.06
N THR A 34 17.83 3.22 -17.86
CA THR A 34 17.62 3.54 -19.27
C THR A 34 18.24 2.52 -20.23
N GLU A 35 19.36 1.87 -19.85
CA GLU A 35 20.15 1.05 -20.77
C GLU A 35 19.61 -0.39 -20.92
N ASN A 36 18.77 -0.85 -19.99
CA ASN A 36 18.30 -2.24 -19.98
C ASN A 36 16.80 -2.38 -19.64
N LEU A 37 15.96 -1.54 -20.24
CA LEU A 37 14.50 -1.75 -20.26
C LEU A 37 14.13 -2.95 -21.16
N ALA A 38 14.64 -4.13 -20.81
CA ALA A 38 14.14 -5.44 -21.21
C ALA A 38 12.86 -5.81 -20.41
N ALA A 39 12.28 -4.86 -19.65
CA ALA A 39 10.99 -5.04 -19.04
C ALA A 39 9.91 -4.85 -20.11
N THR A 40 9.54 -5.95 -20.78
CA THR A 40 8.46 -6.00 -21.77
C THR A 40 7.06 -5.82 -21.15
N HIS A 41 6.96 -5.71 -19.82
CA HIS A 41 5.70 -5.68 -19.09
C HIS A 41 5.72 -4.66 -17.94
N ALA A 42 4.64 -3.88 -17.81
CA ALA A 42 4.47 -2.83 -16.79
C ALA A 42 4.65 -3.35 -15.35
N GLY A 43 4.08 -4.52 -15.05
CA GLY A 43 4.27 -5.20 -13.75
C GLY A 43 5.73 -5.34 -13.29
N SER A 44 6.66 -5.69 -14.17
CA SER A 44 8.08 -5.83 -13.81
C SER A 44 8.75 -4.49 -13.52
N ILE A 45 8.35 -3.43 -14.25
CA ILE A 45 8.79 -2.05 -14.00
C ILE A 45 8.34 -1.61 -12.60
N LEU A 46 7.08 -1.91 -12.25
CA LEU A 46 6.50 -1.54 -10.96
C LEU A 46 7.08 -2.34 -9.80
N GLU A 47 7.39 -3.62 -10.01
CA GLU A 47 8.11 -4.42 -9.01
C GLU A 47 9.50 -3.82 -8.74
N LEU A 48 10.26 -3.50 -9.79
CA LEU A 48 11.57 -2.88 -9.64
C LEU A 48 11.47 -1.50 -8.97
N ALA A 49 10.45 -0.71 -9.30
CA ALA A 49 10.18 0.57 -8.64
C ALA A 49 9.98 0.39 -7.13
N ALA A 50 9.13 -0.57 -6.73
CA ALA A 50 8.90 -0.87 -5.32
C ALA A 50 10.18 -1.31 -4.59
N ARG A 51 11.02 -2.13 -5.25
CA ARG A 51 12.32 -2.56 -4.70
C ARG A 51 13.29 -1.39 -4.53
N CYS A 52 13.39 -0.50 -5.52
CA CYS A 52 14.24 0.69 -5.45
C CYS A 52 13.76 1.69 -4.39
N ALA A 53 12.43 1.83 -4.24
CA ALA A 53 11.86 2.69 -3.21
C ALA A 53 12.19 2.16 -1.81
N THR A 54 12.10 0.85 -1.58
CA THR A 54 12.24 0.23 -0.25
C THR A 54 13.65 -0.24 0.10
N GLY A 55 14.56 -0.33 -0.88
CA GLY A 55 15.86 -0.98 -0.72
C GLY A 55 15.79 -2.52 -0.65
N CYS A 56 14.65 -3.14 -1.01
CA CYS A 56 14.46 -4.58 -0.90
C CYS A 56 15.08 -5.32 -2.10
N ALA A 57 16.26 -5.92 -1.88
CA ALA A 57 17.05 -6.61 -2.90
C ALA A 57 17.45 -5.76 -4.13
N ALA A 58 17.31 -4.43 -4.00
CA ALA A 58 17.86 -3.41 -4.89
C ALA A 58 18.41 -2.27 -4.02
N PRO A 59 19.38 -1.46 -4.51
CA PRO A 59 19.80 -0.27 -3.80
C PRO A 59 18.63 0.67 -3.50
N LEU A 60 18.64 1.29 -2.31
CA LEU A 60 17.68 2.33 -1.96
C LEU A 60 17.90 3.54 -2.87
N ARG A 61 17.03 3.70 -3.88
CA ARG A 61 17.09 4.73 -4.91
C ARG A 61 15.67 5.22 -5.22
N PRO A 62 15.07 6.06 -4.36
CA PRO A 62 13.72 6.56 -4.58
C PRO A 62 13.59 7.35 -5.90
N ASP A 63 14.64 8.03 -6.36
CA ASP A 63 14.62 8.70 -7.67
C ASP A 63 14.49 7.72 -8.85
N ALA A 64 15.17 6.57 -8.77
CA ALA A 64 15.03 5.52 -9.78
C ALA A 64 13.61 4.91 -9.74
N ALA A 65 13.05 4.73 -8.53
CA ALA A 65 11.67 4.28 -8.39
C ALA A 65 10.68 5.25 -9.04
N LEU A 66 10.86 6.56 -8.84
CA LEU A 66 10.02 7.59 -9.46
C LEU A 66 10.13 7.57 -10.99
N LEU A 67 11.33 7.43 -11.54
CA LEU A 67 11.53 7.29 -12.99
C LEU A 67 10.75 6.08 -13.54
N PHE A 68 10.83 4.93 -12.88
CA PHE A 68 10.08 3.74 -13.30
C PHE A 68 8.57 3.93 -13.23
N THR A 69 8.07 4.57 -12.18
CA THR A 69 6.63 4.87 -12.08
C THR A 69 6.18 5.90 -13.11
N ASP A 70 7.02 6.87 -13.47
CA ASP A 70 6.72 7.91 -14.47
C ASP A 70 6.67 7.35 -15.91
N ILE A 71 7.36 6.25 -16.18
CA ILE A 71 7.20 5.49 -17.42
C ILE A 71 5.76 4.98 -17.52
N VAL A 72 5.26 4.32 -16.46
CA VAL A 72 3.92 3.74 -16.42
C VAL A 72 2.81 4.80 -16.32
N LEU A 73 3.02 5.84 -15.50
CA LEU A 73 2.07 6.95 -15.31
C LEU A 73 2.05 7.94 -16.48
N LYS A 74 2.97 7.80 -17.42
CA LYS A 74 3.13 8.67 -18.58
C LYS A 74 3.43 10.15 -18.27
N ARG A 75 4.08 10.46 -17.14
CA ARG A 75 4.36 11.84 -16.69
C ARG A 75 5.49 12.55 -17.44
N ASN A 76 6.57 11.84 -17.79
CA ASN A 76 7.74 12.42 -18.47
C ASN A 76 7.87 12.08 -19.98
N ARG A 77 7.74 13.07 -20.87
CA ARG A 77 7.79 12.85 -22.34
C ARG A 77 9.09 12.19 -22.86
N ALA A 78 10.17 12.24 -22.09
CA ALA A 78 11.44 11.58 -22.44
C ALA A 78 11.32 10.06 -22.66
N HIS A 79 10.23 9.43 -22.20
CA HIS A 79 9.99 7.99 -22.32
C HIS A 79 8.90 7.62 -23.34
N GLU A 80 8.50 8.52 -24.24
CA GLU A 80 7.46 8.28 -25.25
C GLU A 80 7.69 7.03 -26.11
N GLN A 81 8.93 6.79 -26.53
CA GLN A 81 9.27 5.60 -27.32
C GLN A 81 9.02 4.30 -26.54
N ILE A 82 9.39 4.26 -25.26
CA ILE A 82 9.17 3.12 -24.37
C ILE A 82 7.67 2.91 -24.12
N ARG A 83 6.92 4.00 -23.90
CA ARG A 83 5.47 3.97 -23.66
C ARG A 83 4.68 3.38 -24.81
N SER A 84 5.05 3.72 -26.05
CA SER A 84 4.34 3.27 -27.24
C SER A 84 4.34 1.74 -27.39
N ARG A 85 5.26 1.04 -26.72
CA ARG A 85 5.47 -0.41 -26.83
C ARG A 85 5.03 -1.18 -25.58
N LEU A 86 4.64 -0.49 -24.51
CA LEU A 86 4.25 -1.11 -23.25
C LEU A 86 2.71 -1.19 -23.16
N PRO A 87 2.11 -2.39 -23.15
CA PRO A 87 0.71 -2.52 -22.76
C PRO A 87 0.59 -2.19 -21.27
N ILE A 88 -0.20 -1.16 -20.96
CA ILE A 88 -0.44 -0.69 -19.59
C ILE A 88 -1.93 -0.85 -19.30
N SER A 89 -2.26 -1.61 -18.26
CA SER A 89 -3.64 -1.74 -17.78
C SER A 89 -3.98 -0.66 -16.76
N ASP A 90 -5.28 -0.44 -16.51
CA ASP A 90 -5.73 0.44 -15.41
C ASP A 90 -5.15 -0.01 -14.06
N LYS A 91 -5.03 -1.32 -13.85
CA LYS A 91 -4.42 -1.89 -12.65
C LYS A 91 -2.96 -1.49 -12.51
N ASP A 92 -2.20 -1.47 -13.61
CA ASP A 92 -0.80 -1.03 -13.60
C ASP A 92 -0.69 0.46 -13.29
N HIS A 93 -1.58 1.29 -13.86
CA HIS A 93 -1.65 2.72 -13.54
C HIS A 93 -1.87 2.96 -12.04
N VAL A 94 -2.80 2.24 -11.44
CA VAL A 94 -3.13 2.40 -10.02
C VAL A 94 -1.97 1.92 -9.11
N HIS A 95 -1.33 0.82 -9.46
CA HIS A 95 -0.12 0.36 -8.76
C HIS A 95 1.06 1.32 -8.94
N ALA A 96 1.17 1.99 -10.09
CA ALA A 96 2.19 3.00 -10.32
C ALA A 96 2.01 4.21 -9.41
N HIS A 97 0.77 4.69 -9.22
CA HIS A 97 0.48 5.71 -8.21
C HIS A 97 0.88 5.25 -6.80
N ALA A 98 0.57 4.02 -6.41
CA ALA A 98 0.95 3.52 -5.10
C ALA A 98 2.47 3.47 -4.89
N ALA A 99 3.21 3.00 -5.90
CA ALA A 99 4.68 2.96 -5.86
C ALA A 99 5.30 4.37 -5.87
N ALA A 100 4.75 5.29 -6.67
CA ALA A 100 5.20 6.68 -6.73
C ALA A 100 5.00 7.37 -5.37
N SER A 101 3.82 7.17 -4.76
CA SER A 101 3.49 7.69 -3.43
C SER A 101 4.52 7.26 -2.38
N LEU A 102 4.86 5.96 -2.36
CA LEU A 102 5.86 5.41 -1.44
C LEU A 102 7.26 5.98 -1.70
N ALA A 103 7.68 6.04 -2.97
CA ALA A 103 8.97 6.58 -3.35
C ALA A 103 9.11 8.06 -2.96
N SER A 104 8.08 8.87 -3.19
CA SER A 104 8.04 10.27 -2.77
C SER A 104 8.07 10.44 -1.25
N LEU A 105 7.34 9.60 -0.49
CA LEU A 105 7.41 9.64 0.97
C LEU A 105 8.82 9.33 1.49
N ILE A 106 9.47 8.32 0.90
CA ILE A 106 10.84 7.94 1.28
C ILE A 106 11.82 9.06 0.92
N LYS A 107 11.69 9.65 -0.26
CA LYS A 107 12.50 10.80 -0.67
C LYS A 107 12.32 11.99 0.26
N TYR A 108 11.09 12.30 0.66
CA TYR A 108 10.78 13.31 1.68
C TYR A 108 11.54 13.02 2.99
N ARG A 109 11.47 11.79 3.50
CA ARG A 109 12.13 11.41 4.77
C ARG A 109 13.64 11.49 4.76
N LEU A 110 14.27 11.36 3.60
CA LEU A 110 15.71 11.48 3.45
C LEU A 110 16.18 12.95 3.47
N LYS A 111 15.27 13.92 3.39
CA LYS A 111 15.63 15.34 3.41
C LYS A 111 15.94 15.80 4.84
N PRO A 112 16.94 16.68 5.02
CA PRO A 112 17.20 17.32 6.32
C PRO A 112 16.02 18.15 6.85
N THR A 113 15.16 18.63 5.96
CA THR A 113 13.97 19.44 6.30
C THR A 113 12.77 18.59 6.72
N ALA A 114 12.85 17.26 6.64
CA ALA A 114 11.77 16.38 7.05
C ALA A 114 11.39 16.63 8.51
N GLY A 115 10.08 16.73 8.78
CA GLY A 115 9.58 17.04 10.12
C GLY A 115 9.34 18.53 10.38
N SER A 116 9.89 19.42 9.55
CA SER A 116 9.77 20.87 9.76
C SER A 116 8.45 21.46 9.25
N LEU A 117 8.08 22.64 9.77
CA LEU A 117 6.97 23.44 9.24
C LEU A 117 7.21 23.81 7.77
N LEU A 118 8.44 24.19 7.40
CA LEU A 118 8.78 24.51 6.01
C LEU A 118 8.48 23.33 5.07
N ALA A 119 8.85 22.12 5.48
CA ALA A 119 8.49 20.92 4.74
C ALA A 119 6.98 20.73 4.63
N TYR A 120 6.24 20.91 5.73
CA TYR A 120 4.78 20.84 5.74
C TYR A 120 4.12 21.85 4.80
N LEU A 121 4.73 23.02 4.56
CA LEU A 121 4.17 24.08 3.71
C LEU A 121 4.60 23.96 2.24
N GLU A 122 5.83 23.52 1.97
CA GLU A 122 6.45 23.69 0.65
C GLU A 122 7.02 22.42 0.03
N ASP A 123 7.26 21.34 0.79
CA ASP A 123 7.94 20.16 0.25
C ASP A 123 7.13 19.47 -0.86
N ALA A 124 7.69 19.41 -2.07
CA ALA A 124 7.04 18.84 -3.24
C ALA A 124 6.92 17.31 -3.15
N ASP A 125 7.89 16.61 -2.54
CA ASP A 125 7.84 15.16 -2.43
C ASP A 125 6.76 14.73 -1.43
N LEU A 126 6.57 15.47 -0.34
CA LEU A 126 5.44 15.24 0.57
C LEU A 126 4.10 15.44 -0.15
N LEU A 127 3.98 16.49 -0.97
CA LEU A 127 2.77 16.76 -1.75
C LEU A 127 2.51 15.67 -2.81
N HIS A 128 3.54 15.21 -3.51
CA HIS A 128 3.43 14.12 -4.47
C HIS A 128 3.02 12.81 -3.77
N ALA A 129 3.61 12.50 -2.61
CA ALA A 129 3.26 11.33 -1.83
C ALA A 129 1.76 11.30 -1.50
N VAL A 130 1.20 12.42 -1.06
CA VAL A 130 -0.24 12.58 -0.75
C VAL A 130 -1.09 12.49 -2.02
N THR A 131 -0.69 13.18 -3.08
CA THR A 131 -1.44 13.22 -4.35
C THR A 131 -1.56 11.81 -4.95
N ASP A 132 -0.47 11.07 -4.98
CA ASP A 132 -0.42 9.72 -5.52
C ASP A 132 -1.14 8.70 -4.62
N ALA A 133 -1.07 8.88 -3.29
CA ALA A 133 -1.83 8.05 -2.36
C ALA A 133 -3.34 8.24 -2.53
N ASP A 134 -3.81 9.49 -2.61
CA ASP A 134 -5.22 9.81 -2.82
C ASP A 134 -5.72 9.28 -4.17
N THR A 135 -4.93 9.45 -5.24
CA THR A 135 -5.25 8.96 -6.58
C THR A 135 -5.34 7.42 -6.61
N ALA A 136 -4.40 6.71 -6.00
CA ALA A 136 -4.48 5.24 -5.91
C ALA A 136 -5.74 4.78 -5.15
N ILE A 137 -6.10 5.46 -4.06
CA ILE A 137 -7.29 5.14 -3.26
C ILE A 137 -8.57 5.44 -4.02
N ASP A 138 -8.65 6.57 -4.73
CA ASP A 138 -9.81 6.96 -5.54
C ASP A 138 -10.09 5.91 -6.63
N ASN A 139 -9.03 5.36 -7.20
CA ASN A 139 -9.09 4.25 -8.16
C ASN A 139 -9.20 2.86 -7.50
N GLY A 140 -9.51 2.79 -6.20
CA GLY A 140 -9.87 1.56 -5.50
C GLY A 140 -8.71 0.73 -4.95
N PHE A 141 -7.47 1.24 -4.98
CA PHE A 141 -6.32 0.55 -4.42
C PHE A 141 -5.87 1.17 -3.11
N ARG A 142 -6.13 0.43 -2.02
CA ARG A 142 -5.70 0.79 -0.67
C ARG A 142 -4.48 -0.03 -0.31
N PHE A 143 -3.41 0.64 0.10
CA PHE A 143 -2.14 0.03 0.45
C PHE A 143 -1.57 0.65 1.73
N ALA A 144 -0.71 -0.10 2.42
CA ALA A 144 -0.15 0.31 3.71
C ALA A 144 0.54 1.69 3.65
N GLY A 145 1.30 1.95 2.58
CA GLY A 145 2.03 3.20 2.37
C GLY A 145 1.14 4.45 2.30
N ALA A 146 -0.05 4.39 1.71
CA ALA A 146 -0.95 5.55 1.68
C ALA A 146 -1.33 6.00 3.10
N PHE A 147 -1.59 5.06 4.00
CA PHE A 147 -1.93 5.39 5.37
C PHE A 147 -0.72 5.88 6.17
N GLU A 148 0.48 5.44 5.80
CA GLU A 148 1.71 5.97 6.36
C GLU A 148 1.93 7.43 5.93
N VAL A 149 1.70 7.75 4.66
CA VAL A 149 1.66 9.13 4.15
C VAL A 149 0.67 9.96 4.97
N ALA A 150 -0.56 9.46 5.15
CA ALA A 150 -1.57 10.16 5.91
C ALA A 150 -1.16 10.40 7.37
N ALA A 151 -0.57 9.39 8.02
CA ALA A 151 -0.09 9.51 9.39
C ALA A 151 1.01 10.57 9.52
N VAL A 152 1.99 10.57 8.61
CA VAL A 152 3.08 11.56 8.60
C VAL A 152 2.53 12.98 8.47
N VAL A 153 1.62 13.22 7.53
CA VAL A 153 1.06 14.57 7.31
C VAL A 153 0.22 15.02 8.50
N LEU A 154 -0.57 14.13 9.10
CA LEU A 154 -1.37 14.44 10.29
C LEU A 154 -0.47 14.77 11.50
N GLN A 155 0.58 13.99 11.73
CA GLN A 155 1.57 14.24 12.79
C GLN A 155 2.29 15.58 12.59
N LEU A 156 2.66 15.93 11.36
CA LEU A 156 3.24 17.23 11.06
C LEU A 156 2.26 18.37 11.32
N GLY A 157 1.01 18.20 10.90
CA GLY A 157 0.00 19.21 11.13
C GLY A 157 -0.26 19.43 12.62
N GLU A 158 -0.35 18.36 13.40
CA GLU A 158 -0.46 18.44 14.86
C GLU A 158 0.76 19.13 15.49
N ALA A 159 1.98 18.71 15.12
CA ALA A 159 3.21 19.27 15.66
C ALA A 159 3.38 20.78 15.40
N HIS A 160 2.80 21.29 14.31
CA HIS A 160 2.93 22.69 13.89
C HIS A 160 1.60 23.46 13.86
N ALA A 161 0.58 22.96 14.58
CA ALA A 161 -0.75 23.57 14.70
C ALA A 161 -1.43 23.93 13.35
N GLN A 162 -1.30 23.05 12.36
CA GLN A 162 -1.89 23.20 11.03
C GLN A 162 -3.15 22.35 10.87
N ASP A 163 -4.19 22.93 10.27
CA ASP A 163 -5.36 22.17 9.85
C ASP A 163 -5.06 21.40 8.57
N VAL A 164 -4.75 20.11 8.69
CA VAL A 164 -4.47 19.23 7.55
C VAL A 164 -5.72 18.96 6.71
N ARG A 165 -6.87 18.75 7.36
CA ARG A 165 -8.07 18.21 6.70
C ARG A 165 -8.94 19.32 6.12
N GLY A 166 -8.94 20.51 6.71
CA GLY A 166 -9.62 21.70 6.18
C GLY A 166 -8.68 22.72 5.54
N GLY A 167 -7.35 22.60 5.73
CA GLY A 167 -6.39 23.56 5.20
C GLY A 167 -6.18 23.49 3.68
N ALA A 168 -5.65 24.58 3.13
CA ALA A 168 -5.49 24.78 1.70
C ALA A 168 -4.59 23.75 1.01
N ARG A 169 -3.54 23.26 1.72
CA ARG A 169 -2.54 22.36 1.11
C ARG A 169 -3.08 20.95 0.93
N PHE A 170 -3.66 20.39 1.99
CA PHE A 170 -3.98 18.96 2.06
C PHE A 170 -5.48 18.65 2.16
N GLY A 171 -6.35 19.64 2.40
CA GLY A 171 -7.77 19.42 2.61
C GLY A 171 -8.52 18.86 1.38
N LYS A 172 -7.96 19.03 0.18
CA LYS A 172 -8.57 18.52 -1.08
C LYS A 172 -8.49 16.99 -1.23
N TYR A 173 -7.57 16.31 -0.55
CA TYR A 173 -7.31 14.86 -0.70
C TYR A 173 -8.28 14.00 0.13
N LYS A 174 -9.58 14.16 -0.16
CA LYS A 174 -10.67 13.62 0.65
C LYS A 174 -10.69 12.09 0.70
N GLN A 175 -10.22 11.41 -0.34
CA GLN A 175 -10.28 9.95 -0.40
C GLN A 175 -9.26 9.33 0.54
N LEU A 176 -8.06 9.90 0.58
CA LEU A 176 -7.02 9.54 1.52
C LEU A 176 -7.50 9.68 2.97
N TRP A 177 -8.06 10.85 3.33
CA TRP A 177 -8.52 11.10 4.70
C TRP A 177 -9.63 10.16 5.12
N ARG A 178 -10.64 9.96 4.26
CA ARG A 178 -11.73 9.01 4.52
C ARG A 178 -11.21 7.59 4.69
N ALA A 179 -10.30 7.14 3.83
CA ALA A 179 -9.73 5.80 3.91
C ALA A 179 -8.88 5.62 5.19
N TYR A 180 -8.12 6.66 5.58
CA TYR A 180 -7.34 6.64 6.81
C TYR A 180 -8.24 6.56 8.05
N ASP A 181 -9.29 7.37 8.14
CA ASP A 181 -10.23 7.34 9.26
C ASP A 181 -10.93 5.97 9.37
N VAL A 182 -11.29 5.36 8.24
CA VAL A 182 -11.82 3.99 8.21
C VAL A 182 -10.78 3.00 8.74
N ARG A 183 -9.52 3.10 8.31
CA ARG A 183 -8.43 2.24 8.82
C ARG A 183 -8.26 2.40 10.33
N GLN A 184 -8.24 3.62 10.85
CA GLN A 184 -8.10 3.87 12.29
C GLN A 184 -9.24 3.25 13.09
N ARG A 185 -10.49 3.36 12.61
CA ARG A 185 -11.64 2.70 13.25
C ARG A 185 -11.51 1.17 13.22
N ILE A 186 -10.93 0.59 12.16
CA ILE A 186 -10.67 -0.86 12.11
C ILE A 186 -9.65 -1.24 13.17
N LEU A 187 -8.50 -0.55 13.21
CA LEU A 187 -7.42 -0.84 14.16
C LEU A 187 -7.90 -0.72 15.60
N GLU A 188 -8.68 0.32 15.90
CA GLU A 188 -9.28 0.51 17.22
C GLU A 188 -10.22 -0.63 17.61
N LYS A 189 -11.14 -1.00 16.72
CA LYS A 189 -12.05 -2.13 16.95
C LYS A 189 -11.33 -3.47 17.06
N MET A 190 -10.26 -3.65 16.29
CA MET A 190 -9.43 -4.83 16.33
C MET A 190 -8.66 -4.97 17.64
N ARG A 191 -8.25 -3.86 18.25
CA ARG A 191 -7.63 -3.85 19.58
C ARG A 191 -8.54 -4.46 20.64
N HIS A 192 -9.86 -4.24 20.52
CA HIS A 192 -10.87 -4.76 21.47
C HIS A 192 -11.43 -6.12 21.11
N ALA A 193 -11.54 -6.45 19.82
CA ALA A 193 -12.17 -7.70 19.34
C ALA A 193 -11.54 -8.17 18.02
N PRO A 194 -10.29 -8.69 18.03
CA PRO A 194 -9.55 -9.00 16.82
C PRO A 194 -10.25 -10.04 15.93
N SER A 195 -10.77 -11.12 16.53
CA SER A 195 -11.43 -12.24 15.83
C SER A 195 -12.73 -11.87 15.08
N ARG A 196 -13.28 -10.67 15.31
CA ARG A 196 -14.51 -10.17 14.69
C ARG A 196 -14.27 -9.42 13.37
N TYR A 197 -13.05 -8.88 13.18
CA TYR A 197 -12.73 -7.99 12.06
C TYR A 197 -11.54 -8.48 11.21
N THR A 198 -10.98 -9.65 11.52
CA THR A 198 -9.93 -10.31 10.76
C THR A 198 -10.38 -11.64 10.19
N CYS A 199 -9.79 -12.01 9.06
CA CYS A 199 -9.81 -13.39 8.62
C CYS A 199 -8.97 -14.22 9.60
N ALA A 200 -9.53 -15.33 10.09
CA ALA A 200 -8.82 -16.22 11.01
C ALA A 200 -7.70 -17.02 10.34
N GLU A 201 -7.67 -17.10 9.01
CA GLU A 201 -6.58 -17.78 8.30
C GLU A 201 -5.30 -16.91 8.36
N PRO A 202 -4.22 -17.37 9.03
CA PRO A 202 -3.09 -16.51 9.39
C PRO A 202 -2.37 -15.86 8.21
N SER A 203 -2.31 -16.54 7.06
CA SER A 203 -1.62 -16.02 5.87
C SER A 203 -2.48 -15.08 5.01
N CYS A 204 -3.78 -14.92 5.33
CA CYS A 204 -4.70 -14.14 4.50
C CYS A 204 -4.57 -12.63 4.73
N GLY A 205 -4.45 -12.19 5.98
CA GLY A 205 -4.34 -10.78 6.34
C GLY A 205 -5.55 -9.88 5.99
N PHE A 206 -6.69 -10.44 5.55
CA PHE A 206 -7.87 -9.65 5.19
C PHE A 206 -8.58 -9.06 6.41
N ARG A 207 -8.91 -7.77 6.37
CA ARG A 207 -9.56 -7.00 7.45
C ARG A 207 -10.76 -6.19 6.93
N SER A 208 -11.81 -6.02 7.74
CA SER A 208 -13.01 -5.22 7.37
C SER A 208 -13.74 -4.65 8.58
N LEU A 209 -14.32 -3.44 8.48
CA LEU A 209 -15.22 -2.86 9.50
C LEU A 209 -16.56 -3.59 9.61
N LYS A 210 -16.95 -4.30 8.57
CA LYS A 210 -18.24 -4.96 8.46
C LYS A 210 -18.08 -6.40 8.90
N ALA A 211 -18.35 -6.68 10.18
CA ALA A 211 -18.25 -8.03 10.74
C ALA A 211 -19.03 -9.08 9.91
N HIS A 212 -20.14 -8.68 9.28
CA HIS A 212 -20.93 -9.55 8.39
C HIS A 212 -20.24 -9.92 7.07
N GLN A 213 -19.14 -9.25 6.68
CA GLN A 213 -18.32 -9.66 5.53
C GLN A 213 -17.52 -10.93 5.81
N PHE A 214 -17.37 -11.30 7.08
CA PHE A 214 -16.75 -12.55 7.48
C PHE A 214 -17.83 -13.64 7.60
N ARG A 215 -17.58 -14.75 6.90
CA ARG A 215 -18.32 -15.99 7.10
C ARG A 215 -17.91 -16.57 8.44
N ARG A 216 -18.86 -16.72 9.35
CA ARG A 216 -18.60 -17.35 10.65
C ARG A 216 -18.54 -18.87 10.48
N CYS A 217 -17.74 -19.54 11.31
CA CYS A 217 -17.81 -20.99 11.41
C CYS A 217 -19.25 -21.41 11.74
N ALA A 218 -19.73 -22.44 11.05
CA ALA A 218 -21.08 -22.98 11.24
C ALA A 218 -21.16 -23.99 12.39
N GLY A 219 -20.02 -24.39 12.98
CA GLY A 219 -19.98 -25.33 14.10
C GLY A 219 -20.44 -24.72 15.43
N SER A 220 -20.53 -25.58 16.44
CA SER A 220 -21.00 -25.32 17.80
C SER A 220 -20.00 -24.55 18.68
N CYS A 221 -18.80 -24.22 18.17
CA CYS A 221 -17.79 -23.43 18.88
C CYS A 221 -18.36 -22.14 19.51
N SER A 222 -17.81 -21.76 20.67
CA SER A 222 -18.28 -20.59 21.41
C SER A 222 -18.02 -19.28 20.65
N PRO A 223 -18.80 -18.21 20.87
CA PRO A 223 -18.63 -16.93 20.17
C PRO A 223 -17.23 -16.33 20.26
N GLU A 224 -16.53 -16.56 21.37
CA GLU A 224 -15.19 -16.04 21.68
C GLU A 224 -14.12 -16.65 20.78
N VAL A 225 -14.22 -17.95 20.51
CA VAL A 225 -13.28 -18.69 19.63
C VAL A 225 -13.81 -18.86 18.22
N LYS A 226 -15.06 -18.50 17.95
CA LYS A 226 -15.69 -18.62 16.63
C LYS A 226 -14.95 -17.72 15.62
N PRO A 227 -14.33 -18.30 14.58
CA PRO A 227 -13.55 -17.54 13.62
C PRO A 227 -14.43 -16.87 12.57
N GLY A 228 -13.90 -15.81 11.96
CA GLY A 228 -14.44 -15.19 10.75
C GLY A 228 -13.54 -15.48 9.54
N TYR A 229 -14.13 -15.81 8.40
CA TYR A 229 -13.40 -16.09 7.17
C TYR A 229 -13.87 -15.21 6.02
N CYS A 230 -12.93 -14.61 5.27
CA CYS A 230 -13.28 -13.85 4.06
C CYS A 230 -13.76 -14.76 2.91
N SER A 231 -13.44 -16.05 2.95
CA SER A 231 -13.81 -17.04 1.94
C SER A 231 -13.84 -18.47 2.49
N ARG A 232 -14.55 -19.38 1.79
CA ARG A 232 -14.51 -20.83 2.09
C ARG A 232 -13.11 -21.42 1.90
N ALA A 233 -12.28 -20.84 1.04
CA ALA A 233 -10.91 -21.27 0.84
C ALA A 233 -10.06 -21.02 2.08
N CYS A 234 -10.18 -19.84 2.69
CA CYS A 234 -9.51 -19.52 3.95
C CYS A 234 -10.00 -20.42 5.09
N GLN A 235 -11.30 -20.69 5.18
CA GLN A 235 -11.84 -21.64 6.18
C GLN A 235 -11.22 -23.04 6.06
N ARG A 236 -11.12 -23.58 4.84
CA ARG A 236 -10.51 -24.91 4.62
C ARG A 236 -9.03 -24.95 5.00
N LYS A 237 -8.26 -23.91 4.67
CA LYS A 237 -6.84 -23.80 5.06
C LYS A 237 -6.68 -23.73 6.58
N ASP A 238 -7.61 -23.07 7.26
CA ASP A 238 -7.60 -22.89 8.70
C ASP A 238 -8.10 -24.10 9.49
N TRP A 239 -8.82 -25.01 8.83
CA TRP A 239 -9.58 -26.09 9.46
C TRP A 239 -8.74 -26.98 10.37
N GLU A 240 -7.54 -27.35 9.93
CA GLU A 240 -6.64 -28.20 10.73
C GLU A 240 -6.32 -27.60 12.10
N ARG A 241 -6.25 -26.27 12.21
CA ARG A 241 -6.06 -25.56 13.48
C ARG A 241 -7.37 -25.37 14.22
N HIS A 242 -8.44 -25.00 13.52
CA HIS A 242 -9.72 -24.67 14.16
C HIS A 242 -10.49 -25.89 14.66
N LYS A 243 -10.36 -27.05 14.02
CA LYS A 243 -11.12 -28.27 14.38
C LYS A 243 -10.95 -28.70 15.83
N ALA A 244 -9.81 -28.39 16.46
CA ALA A 244 -9.55 -28.72 17.87
C ALA A 244 -10.47 -27.96 18.85
N VAL A 245 -10.99 -26.79 18.45
CA VAL A 245 -11.92 -25.96 19.25
C VAL A 245 -13.31 -25.86 18.63
N CYS A 246 -13.48 -26.43 17.43
CA CYS A 246 -14.75 -26.57 16.76
C CYS A 246 -15.29 -27.95 17.10
N GLU A 247 -15.91 -28.05 18.28
CA GLU A 247 -16.63 -29.26 18.67
C GLU A 247 -17.71 -29.61 17.61
N PRO A 248 -18.08 -30.91 17.50
CA PRO A 248 -19.18 -31.36 16.63
C PRO A 248 -20.52 -30.69 16.94
#